data_AF-A0A251TVG1-F1
#
_entry.id   AF-A0A251TVG1-F1
#
_cell.length_a   1.000
_cell.length_b   1.000
_cell.length_c   1.000
_cell.angle_alpha   90.00
_cell.angle_beta   90.00
_cell.angle_gamma   90.00
#
_symmetry.space_group_name_H-M   'P 1'
#
loop_
_entity.id
_entity.type
_entity.pdbx_description
1 polymer ?
#
loop_
_entity_poly.entity_id
_entity_poly.type
_entity_poly.pdbx_seq_one_letter_code
_entity_poly.pdbx_strand_id
1 'polypeptide(L)'
;MIEMDWRVRYEIALGATRGLEYLHHACERPVIHRDVKSSNILLEEDMKPKIVDFGLAKIVPNLKQLLNEEASGLVEPFTLMK
;
A
#
# COMPACT_ATOMS: atom_id res chain seq x y z
N MET A 1 -31.21 -1.60 3.90
CA MET A 1 -29.90 -0.91 3.80
C MET A 1 -29.20 -1.11 5.12
N ILE A 2 -27.94 -1.54 5.13
CA ILE A 2 -27.13 -1.56 6.34
C ILE A 2 -26.92 -0.10 6.75
N GLU A 3 -27.39 0.28 7.93
CA GLU A 3 -27.20 1.63 8.44
C GLU A 3 -25.75 1.78 8.93
N MET A 4 -24.96 2.55 8.19
CA MET A 4 -23.58 2.87 8.58
C MET A 4 -23.60 4.10 9.48
N ASP A 5 -23.70 3.87 10.79
CA ASP A 5 -23.50 4.92 11.77
C ASP A 5 -22.06 5.47 11.70
N TRP A 6 -21.82 6.58 12.42
CA TRP A 6 -20.50 7.22 12.41
C TRP A 6 -19.39 6.29 12.91
N ARG A 7 -19.69 5.44 13.89
CA ARG A 7 -18.72 4.52 14.48
C ARG A 7 -18.26 3.50 13.45
N VAL A 8 -19.19 2.89 12.72
CA VAL A 8 -18.88 1.94 11.64
C VAL A 8 -18.05 2.61 10.55
N ARG A 9 -18.40 3.84 10.15
CA ARG A 9 -17.61 4.62 9.16
C ARG A 9 -16.19 4.87 9.63
N TYR A 10 -16.01 5.22 10.90
CA TYR A 10 -14.70 5.44 11.50
C TYR A 10 -13.85 4.16 11.48
N GLU A 11 -14.42 3.02 11.88
CA GLU A 11 -13.70 1.73 11.86
C GLU A 11 -13.29 1.31 10.44
N ILE A 12 -14.14 1.55 9.44
CA ILE A 12 -13.82 1.32 8.02
C ILE A 12 -12.65 2.21 7.58
N ALA A 13 -12.71 3.51 7.88
CA ALA A 13 -11.63 4.42 7.52
C ALA A 13 -10.30 4.02 8.19
N LEU A 14 -10.36 3.66 9.48
CA LEU A 14 -9.20 3.21 10.25
C LEU A 14 -8.62 1.89 9.72
N GLY A 15 -9.47 0.93 9.35
CA GLY A 15 -9.00 -0.32 8.74
C GLY A 15 -8.36 -0.09 7.37
N ALA A 16 -8.93 0.80 6.54
CA ALA A 16 -8.38 1.13 5.23
C ALA A 16 -7.02 1.84 5.35
N THR A 17 -6.87 2.76 6.31
CA THR A 17 -5.58 3.44 6.54
C THR A 17 -4.52 2.49 7.09
N ARG A 18 -4.88 1.51 7.92
CA ARG A 18 -3.97 0.42 8.34
C ARG A 18 -3.51 -0.42 7.14
N GLY A 19 -4.42 -0.75 6.23
CA GLY A 19 -4.06 -1.45 4.98
C GLY A 19 -3.07 -0.63 4.14
N LEU A 20 -3.27 0.69 4.03
CA LEU A 20 -2.36 1.58 3.30
C LEU A 20 -1.01 1.74 4.00
N GLU A 21 -0.99 1.88 5.32
CA GLU A 21 0.24 1.89 6.12
C GLU A 21 1.04 0.61 5.87
N TYR A 22 0.37 -0.55 5.90
CA TYR A 22 1.02 -1.83 5.63
C TYR A 22 1.68 -1.85 4.24
N LEU A 23 0.95 -1.41 3.20
CA LEU A 23 1.49 -1.32 1.84
C LEU A 23 2.70 -0.38 1.75
N HIS A 24 2.67 0.75 2.45
CA HIS A 24 3.71 1.78 2.36
C HIS A 24 4.96 1.48 3.21
N HIS A 25 4.80 0.84 4.36
CA HIS A 25 5.86 0.83 5.39
C HIS A 25 6.18 -0.55 5.95
N ALA A 26 5.22 -1.48 5.96
CA ALA A 26 5.42 -2.79 6.57
C ALA A 26 5.71 -3.90 5.54
N CYS A 27 5.41 -3.67 4.26
CA CYS A 27 5.82 -4.56 3.18
C CYS A 27 7.34 -4.51 2.97
N GLU A 28 7.97 -5.67 2.77
CA GLU A 28 9.39 -5.78 2.39
C GLU A 28 9.72 -4.92 1.16
N ARG A 29 8.80 -4.93 0.19
CA ARG A 29 8.80 -4.07 -0.99
C ARG A 29 7.62 -3.10 -0.89
N PRO A 30 7.84 -1.84 -0.49
CA PRO A 30 6.77 -0.85 -0.37
C PRO A 30 5.98 -0.71 -1.68
N VAL A 31 4.66 -0.60 -1.58
CA VAL A 31 3.74 -0.48 -2.71
C VAL A 31 2.93 0.80 -2.59
N ILE A 32 3.00 1.67 -3.59
CA ILE A 32 2.08 2.81 -3.72
C ILE A 32 0.89 2.36 -4.56
N HIS A 33 -0.33 2.42 -4.00
CA HIS A 33 -1.56 1.99 -4.69
C HIS A 33 -1.93 2.87 -5.90
N ARG A 34 -1.74 4.20 -5.76
CA ARG A 34 -2.03 5.26 -6.76
C ARG A 34 -3.49 5.44 -7.21
N ASP A 35 -4.41 4.56 -6.82
CA ASP A 35 -5.85 4.71 -7.10
C ASP A 35 -6.72 4.47 -5.85
N VAL A 36 -6.44 5.20 -4.77
CA VAL A 36 -7.21 5.10 -3.52
C VAL A 36 -8.49 5.91 -3.66
N LYS A 37 -9.64 5.21 -3.65
CA LYS A 37 -10.98 5.78 -3.69
C LYS A 37 -11.97 4.84 -3.01
N SER A 38 -13.14 5.33 -2.63
CA SER A 38 -14.14 4.53 -1.91
C SER A 38 -14.59 3.28 -2.67
N SER A 39 -14.70 3.34 -4.00
CA SER A 39 -15.06 2.17 -4.82
C SER A 39 -13.97 1.09 -4.87
N ASN A 40 -12.75 1.42 -4.45
CA ASN A 40 -11.61 0.49 -4.35
C ASN A 40 -11.35 0.03 -2.91
N ILE A 41 -12.29 0.32 -2.00
CA ILE A 41 -12.30 -0.21 -0.63
C ILE A 41 -13.56 -1.05 -0.50
N LEU A 42 -13.42 -2.38 -0.63
CA LEU A 42 -14.54 -3.30 -0.47
C LEU A 42 -14.74 -3.62 1.01
N LEU A 43 -15.98 -3.88 1.41
CA LEU A 43 -16.32 -4.33 2.74
C LEU A 43 -16.63 -5.82 2.71
N GLU A 44 -16.01 -6.59 3.60
CA GLU A 44 -16.37 -7.98 3.86
C GLU A 44 -17.66 -8.04 4.72
N GLU A 45 -18.19 -9.25 4.96
CA GLU A 45 -19.46 -9.46 5.70
C GLU A 45 -19.44 -8.85 7.11
N ASP A 46 -18.26 -8.74 7.73
CA ASP A 46 -18.05 -8.16 9.06
C ASP A 46 -17.65 -6.67 9.04
N MET A 47 -17.90 -5.98 7.93
CA MET A 47 -17.57 -4.56 7.72
C MET A 47 -16.07 -4.25 7.78
N LYS A 48 -15.19 -5.26 7.64
CA LYS A 48 -13.76 -5.02 7.48
C LYS A 48 -13.43 -4.52 6.07
N PRO A 49 -12.66 -3.42 5.96
CA PRO A 49 -12.25 -2.89 4.67
C PRO A 49 -11.11 -3.72 4.05
N LYS A 50 -11.17 -3.86 2.73
CA LYS A 50 -10.13 -4.48 1.91
C LYS A 50 -9.81 -3.59 0.72
N ILE A 51 -8.53 -3.25 0.58
CA ILE A 51 -8.02 -2.47 -0.54
C ILE A 51 -7.95 -3.37 -1.77
N VAL A 52 -8.53 -2.94 -2.88
CA VAL A 52 -8.56 -3.67 -4.15
C VAL A 52 -8.13 -2.77 -5.31
N ASP A 53 -7.99 -3.39 -6.49
CA ASP A 53 -7.62 -2.73 -7.75
C ASP A 53 -6.21 -2.11 -7.75
N PHE A 54 -5.23 -3.00 -7.74
CA PHE A 54 -3.81 -2.66 -7.86
C PHE A 54 -3.37 -2.42 -9.32
N GLY A 55 -4.30 -2.20 -10.26
CA GLY A 55 -3.98 -2.01 -11.69
C GLY A 55 -3.04 -0.82 -11.94
N LEU A 56 -3.09 0.19 -11.07
CA LEU A 56 -2.18 1.33 -11.08
C LEU A 56 -1.09 1.26 -10.01
N ALA A 57 -0.97 0.18 -9.24
CA ALA A 57 0.01 0.11 -8.16
C ALA A 57 1.46 0.08 -8.67
N LYS A 58 2.39 0.57 -7.84
CA LYS A 58 3.83 0.51 -8.11
C LYS A 58 4.62 0.09 -6.89
N ILE A 59 5.53 -0.85 -7.07
CA ILE A 59 6.56 -1.17 -6.10
C ILE A 59 7.58 -0.04 -6.12
N VAL A 60 7.90 0.49 -4.94
CA VAL A 60 8.94 1.49 -4.76
C VAL A 60 10.25 0.76 -4.45
N PRO A 61 11.34 1.05 -5.18
CA PRO A 61 12.65 0.55 -4.82
C PRO A 61 12.99 1.02 -3.41
N ASN A 62 13.25 0.08 -2.51
CA ASN A 62 13.73 0.44 -1.18
C ASN A 62 15.19 0.89 -1.34
N LEU A 63 15.46 2.18 -1.16
CA LEU A 63 16.83 2.71 -1.26
C LEU A 63 17.79 1.96 -0.34
N LYS A 64 17.33 1.47 0.82
CA LYS A 64 18.16 0.63 1.71
C LYS A 64 18.50 -0.71 1.07
N GLN A 65 17.58 -1.31 0.31
CA GLN A 65 17.84 -2.55 -0.42
C GLN A 65 18.80 -2.31 -1.58
N LEU A 66 18.60 -1.24 -2.36
CA LEU A 66 19.51 -0.88 -3.45
C LEU A 66 20.94 -0.61 -2.93
N LEU A 67 21.08 0.11 -1.80
CA LEU A 67 22.37 0.35 -1.16
C LEU A 67 23.02 -0.95 -0.64
N ASN A 68 22.23 -1.90 -0.13
CA ASN A 68 22.73 -3.20 0.30
C ASN A 68 23.16 -4.08 -0.88
N GLU A 69 22.44 -4.02 -2.01
CA GLU A 69 22.76 -4.76 -3.23
C GLU A 69 23.99 -4.17 -3.93
N GLU A 70 24.16 -2.84 -3.94
CA GLU A 70 25.39 -2.14 -4.35
C GLU A 70 26.58 -2.55 -3.48
N ALA A 71 26.41 -2.57 -2.15
CA ALA A 71 27.45 -3.02 -1.22
C ALA A 71 27.81 -4.51 -1.40
N SER A 72 26.89 -5.33 -1.92
CA SER A 72 27.11 -6.74 -2.26
C SER A 72 27.75 -6.98 -3.64
N GLY A 73 27.93 -5.93 -4.45
CA GLY A 73 28.54 -6.01 -5.78
C GLY A 73 27.67 -6.65 -6.86
N LEU A 74 26.36 -6.77 -6.64
CA LEU A 74 25.43 -7.46 -7.55
C LEU A 74 24.70 -6.52 -8.53
N VAL A 75 24.91 -5.20 -8.47
CA VAL A 75 24.26 -4.22 -9.35
C VAL A 75 25.28 -3.21 -9.88
N GLU A 76 25.36 -3.08 -11.21
CA GLU A 76 26.14 -2.05 -11.90
C GLU A 76 25.47 -0.65 -11.74
N PRO A 77 26.24 0.43 -11.48
CA PRO A 77 25.75 1.70 -10.94
C PRO A 77 25.08 2.62 -11.98
N PHE A 78 24.05 2.17 -12.69
CA PHE A 78 23.49 2.89 -13.85
C PHE A 78 22.21 3.69 -13.66
N THR A 79 21.75 4.00 -12.43
CA THR A 79 20.50 4.79 -12.27
C THR A 79 20.66 6.19 -11.65
N LEU A 80 21.88 6.68 -11.38
CA LEU A 80 22.07 8.01 -10.78
C LEU A 80 22.23 9.19 -11.77
N MET A 81 21.96 8.99 -13.06
CA MET A 81 21.86 10.08 -14.04
C MET A 81 20.80 9.79 -15.11
N LYS A 82 19.53 10.09 -14.84
CA LYS A 82 18.56 10.71 -15.77
C LYS A 82 17.46 11.42 -15.01
#